data_AF-A0A3A9G7R4-F1
#
_entry.id   AF-A0A3A9G7R4-F1
#
_cell.length_a   1.000
_cell.length_b   1.000
_cell.length_c   1.000
_cell.angle_alpha   90.00
_cell.angle_beta   90.00
_cell.angle_gamma   90.00
#
_symmetry.space_group_name_H-M   'P 1'
#
loop_
_entity.id
_entity.type
_entity.pdbx_description
1 polymer ?
#
loop_
_entity_poly.entity_id
_entity_poly.type
_entity_poly.pdbx_seq_one_letter_code
_entity_poly.pdbx_strand_id
1 'polypeptide(L)'
;MGTAVDSMDGEKTVGEVRQMLETTQKGQTANTPGNYRAVFLHDPLLRGAFSSNLLTDRVDIVKPLGWYRDGSRLTDVDIQYLVLYLEEHYGLTSEKRIEGAIKVAANEYRYHPVRD
;
A
#
# COMPACT_ATOMS: atom_id res chain seq x y z
N MET A 1 -15.96 23.75 -23.53
CA MET A 1 -16.63 22.51 -23.08
C MET A 1 -15.54 21.46 -22.93
N GLY A 2 -15.17 21.12 -21.70
CA GLY A 2 -14.09 20.19 -21.38
C GLY A 2 -14.07 20.02 -19.87
N THR A 3 -14.80 19.02 -19.40
CA THR A 3 -15.03 18.70 -17.98
C THR A 3 -13.75 18.18 -17.34
N ALA A 4 -13.12 18.97 -16.48
CA ALA A 4 -12.14 18.46 -15.52
C ALA A 4 -12.89 17.98 -14.27
N VAL A 5 -13.51 16.80 -14.41
CA VAL A 5 -13.94 15.99 -13.27
C VAL A 5 -12.86 14.93 -13.03
N ASP A 6 -11.76 15.34 -12.41
CA ASP A 6 -10.70 14.45 -11.92
C ASP A 6 -9.89 15.27 -10.90
N SER A 7 -9.76 14.98 -9.62
CA SER A 7 -10.35 13.98 -8.76
C SER A 7 -10.19 14.54 -7.34
N MET A 8 -11.28 14.94 -6.69
CA MET A 8 -11.30 15.13 -5.24
C MET A 8 -11.43 13.76 -4.57
N ASP A 9 -10.48 12.87 -4.82
CA ASP A 9 -10.30 11.68 -3.97
C ASP A 9 -9.51 12.15 -2.76
N GLY A 10 -10.21 12.88 -1.86
CA GLY A 10 -9.65 13.33 -0.59
C GLY A 10 -8.94 12.17 0.09
N GLU A 11 -7.76 12.44 0.66
CA GLU A 11 -7.01 11.42 1.40
C GLU A 11 -7.95 10.75 2.41
N LYS A 12 -8.15 9.45 2.25
CA LYS A 12 -9.00 8.68 3.17
C LYS A 12 -8.26 8.53 4.49
N THR A 13 -9.01 8.61 5.58
CA THR A 13 -8.51 8.26 6.91
C THR A 13 -8.43 6.74 7.06
N VAL A 14 -7.61 6.27 8.01
CA VAL A 14 -7.54 4.84 8.38
C VAL A 14 -8.93 4.28 8.72
N GLY A 15 -9.78 5.08 9.37
CA GLY A 15 -11.15 4.69 9.72
C GLY A 15 -12.04 4.45 8.50
N GLU A 16 -11.96 5.32 7.49
CA GLU A 16 -12.72 5.16 6.24
C GLU A 16 -12.23 3.96 5.44
N VAL A 17 -10.91 3.75 5.35
CA VAL A 17 -10.34 2.57 4.70
C VAL A 17 -10.81 1.29 5.39
N ARG A 18 -10.86 1.27 6.73
CA ARG A 18 -11.35 0.12 7.50
C ARG A 18 -12.81 -0.22 7.19
N GLN A 19 -13.66 0.77 6.97
CA GLN A 19 -15.07 0.57 6.61
C GLN A 19 -15.26 -0.04 5.21
N MET A 20 -14.26 0.08 4.33
CA MET A 20 -14.28 -0.52 3.00
C MET A 20 -13.92 -2.02 3.01
N LEU A 21 -13.35 -2.53 4.10
CA LEU A 21 -12.82 -3.88 4.14
C LEU A 21 -13.90 -4.92 4.41
N GLU A 22 -13.81 -6.05 3.70
CA GLU A 22 -14.65 -7.21 3.95
C GLU A 22 -14.38 -7.76 5.35
N THR A 23 -15.42 -8.10 6.09
CA THR A 23 -15.31 -8.75 7.40
C THR A 23 -15.72 -10.22 7.34
N THR A 24 -15.07 -11.04 8.16
CA THR A 24 -15.50 -12.40 8.44
C THR A 24 -16.87 -12.41 9.14
N GLN A 25 -17.49 -13.59 9.23
CA GLN A 25 -18.74 -13.79 9.97
C GLN A 25 -18.63 -13.42 11.46
N LYS A 26 -17.41 -13.38 12.02
CA LYS A 26 -17.13 -12.99 13.41
C LYS A 26 -16.91 -11.48 13.57
N GLY A 27 -17.08 -10.68 12.51
CA GLY A 27 -16.85 -9.23 12.51
C GLY A 27 -15.38 -8.80 12.45
N GLN A 28 -14.44 -9.75 12.38
CA GLN A 28 -13.02 -9.43 12.18
C GLN A 28 -12.73 -9.14 10.71
N THR A 29 -11.80 -8.23 10.40
CA THR A 29 -11.35 -7.99 9.02
C THR A 29 -10.91 -9.29 8.36
N ALA A 30 -11.43 -9.57 7.17
CA ALA A 30 -11.10 -10.77 6.43
C ALA A 30 -9.69 -10.63 5.83
N ASN A 31 -8.88 -11.67 5.98
CA ASN A 31 -7.64 -11.78 5.24
C ASN A 31 -7.99 -12.20 3.82
N THR A 32 -8.37 -11.27 2.93
CA THR A 32 -8.68 -11.47 1.50
C THR A 32 -7.73 -10.63 0.64
N PRO A 33 -7.27 -11.08 -0.55
CA PRO A 33 -6.36 -10.27 -1.37
C PRO A 33 -6.93 -8.90 -1.72
N GLY A 34 -8.26 -8.80 -1.85
CA GLY A 34 -8.98 -7.55 -2.04
C GLY A 34 -8.77 -6.55 -0.90
N ASN A 35 -8.86 -7.00 0.36
CA ASN A 35 -8.62 -6.13 1.52
C ASN A 35 -7.18 -5.60 1.58
N TYR A 36 -6.17 -6.45 1.33
CA TYR A 36 -4.79 -5.97 1.27
C TYR A 36 -4.61 -4.95 0.15
N ARG A 37 -5.12 -5.23 -1.05
CA ARG A 37 -5.07 -4.29 -2.17
C ARG A 37 -5.74 -2.95 -1.81
N ALA A 38 -6.91 -2.98 -1.19
CA ALA A 38 -7.64 -1.78 -0.80
C ALA A 38 -6.82 -0.93 0.18
N VAL A 39 -6.21 -1.54 1.20
CA VAL A 39 -5.35 -0.84 2.16
C VAL A 39 -4.17 -0.19 1.45
N PHE A 40 -3.41 -0.91 0.62
CA PHE A 40 -2.25 -0.31 -0.07
C PHE A 40 -2.60 0.81 -1.08
N LEU A 41 -3.83 0.84 -1.60
CA LEU A 41 -4.26 1.86 -2.56
C LEU A 41 -4.93 3.08 -1.92
N HIS A 42 -5.45 2.94 -0.70
CA HIS A 42 -6.31 3.96 -0.09
C HIS A 42 -5.84 4.44 1.27
N ASP A 43 -4.99 3.67 1.97
CA ASP A 43 -4.42 4.09 3.24
C ASP A 43 -3.56 5.35 3.07
N PRO A 44 -3.70 6.36 3.96
CA PRO A 44 -3.02 7.64 3.80
C PRO A 44 -1.48 7.52 3.89
N LEU A 45 -0.97 6.58 4.68
CA LEU A 45 0.46 6.31 4.79
C LEU A 45 0.95 5.56 3.54
N LEU A 46 0.27 4.47 3.17
CA LEU A 46 0.74 3.50 2.17
C LEU A 46 0.43 3.89 0.72
N ARG A 47 -0.62 4.68 0.46
CA ARG A 47 -0.99 5.11 -0.90
C ARG A 47 0.17 5.87 -1.53
N GLY A 48 0.63 5.38 -2.68
CA GLY A 48 1.75 5.95 -3.42
C GLY A 48 3.10 5.81 -2.73
N ALA A 49 3.22 5.01 -1.68
CA ALA A 49 4.50 4.81 -0.99
C ALA A 49 5.41 3.81 -1.70
N PHE A 50 4.86 2.96 -2.57
CA PHE A 50 5.59 1.90 -3.27
C PHE A 50 5.54 2.17 -4.78
N SER A 51 6.68 2.00 -5.44
CA SER A 51 6.83 2.24 -6.86
C SER A 51 7.70 1.17 -7.50
N SER A 52 7.27 0.64 -8.65
CA SER A 52 8.08 -0.28 -9.44
C SER A 52 9.15 0.49 -10.20
N ASN A 53 10.41 0.23 -9.87
CA ASN A 53 11.57 0.76 -10.55
C ASN A 53 11.86 -0.10 -11.79
N LEU A 54 11.51 0.41 -12.95
CA LEU A 54 11.60 -0.31 -14.22
C LEU A 54 13.05 -0.53 -14.70
N LEU A 55 14.03 0.20 -14.15
CA LEU A 55 15.43 0.00 -14.47
C LEU A 55 16.02 -1.20 -13.72
N THR A 56 15.61 -1.40 -12.47
CA THR A 56 16.16 -2.46 -11.60
C THR A 56 15.23 -3.66 -11.44
N ASP A 57 13.99 -3.56 -11.95
CA ASP A 57 12.90 -4.51 -11.76
C ASP A 57 12.62 -4.82 -10.28
N ARG A 58 12.68 -3.77 -9.44
CA ARG A 58 12.49 -3.86 -7.99
C ARG A 58 11.42 -2.87 -7.52
N VAL A 59 10.93 -3.10 -6.31
CA VAL A 59 10.05 -2.14 -5.63
C VAL A 59 10.89 -1.21 -4.77
N ASP A 60 10.71 0.09 -4.97
CA ASP A 60 11.24 1.16 -4.14
C ASP A 60 10.13 1.74 -3.26
N ILE A 61 10.50 2.13 -2.05
CA ILE A 61 9.69 2.90 -1.13
C ILE A 61 10.08 4.37 -1.30
N VAL A 62 9.12 5.17 -1.77
CA VAL A 62 9.31 6.55 -2.23
C VAL A 62 8.70 7.59 -1.28
N LYS A 63 8.09 7.13 -0.18
CA LYS A 63 7.54 7.97 0.89
C LYS A 63 8.10 7.55 2.26
N PRO A 64 8.20 8.48 3.23
CA PRO A 64 8.50 8.10 4.60
C PRO A 64 7.35 7.29 5.21
N LEU A 65 7.66 6.13 5.78
CA LEU A 65 6.68 5.22 6.41
C LEU A 65 6.75 5.22 7.95
N GLY A 66 7.61 6.05 8.54
CA GLY A 66 7.71 6.23 9.99
C GLY A 66 8.82 5.42 10.68
N TRP A 67 9.39 4.41 10.03
CA TRP A 67 10.60 3.73 10.50
C TRP A 67 11.85 4.18 9.76
N TYR A 68 13.01 3.98 10.39
CA TYR A 68 14.31 4.33 9.81
C TYR A 68 14.64 3.41 8.62
N ARG A 69 15.23 4.01 7.57
CA ARG A 69 15.72 3.31 6.38
C ARG A 69 17.02 3.92 5.91
N ASP A 70 17.90 3.08 5.38
CA ASP A 70 19.17 3.49 4.74
C ASP A 70 19.07 3.56 3.19
N GLY A 71 17.89 3.28 2.62
CA GLY A 71 17.68 3.30 1.18
C GLY A 71 16.23 3.16 0.75
N SER A 72 16.00 3.36 -0.55
CA SER A 72 14.66 3.27 -1.17
C SER A 72 14.19 1.84 -1.34
N ARG A 73 15.10 0.90 -1.65
CA ARG A 73 14.74 -0.48 -1.98
C ARG A 73 13.96 -1.14 -0.84
N LEU A 74 12.85 -1.79 -1.19
CA LEU A 74 12.09 -2.65 -0.27
C LEU A 74 12.96 -3.79 0.27
N THR A 75 12.88 -4.05 1.57
CA THR A 75 13.62 -5.09 2.29
C THR A 75 12.72 -5.93 3.18
N ASP A 76 13.20 -7.07 3.65
CA ASP A 76 12.45 -7.96 4.54
C ASP A 76 12.09 -7.28 5.87
N VAL A 77 12.93 -6.37 6.37
CA VAL A 77 12.66 -5.56 7.57
C VAL A 77 11.42 -4.68 7.36
N ASP A 78 11.23 -4.17 6.13
CA ASP A 78 10.05 -3.36 5.80
C ASP A 78 8.78 -4.18 5.81
N ILE A 79 8.85 -5.43 5.34
CA ILE A 79 7.73 -6.35 5.41
C ILE A 79 7.32 -6.57 6.87
N GLN A 80 8.27 -6.71 7.80
CA GLN A 80 7.97 -6.87 9.22
C GLN A 80 7.30 -5.62 9.82
N TYR A 81 7.77 -4.41 9.50
CA TYR A 81 7.08 -3.18 9.92
C TYR A 81 5.68 -3.07 9.34
N LEU A 82 5.49 -3.47 8.08
CA LEU A 82 4.18 -3.48 7.44
C LEU A 82 3.24 -4.51 8.07
N VAL A 83 3.74 -5.68 8.48
CA VAL A 83 2.93 -6.67 9.25
C VAL A 83 2.41 -6.03 10.53
N LEU A 84 3.28 -5.40 11.32
CA LEU A 84 2.89 -4.76 12.59
C LEU A 84 1.85 -3.66 12.36
N TYR A 85 2.10 -2.78 11.38
CA TYR A 85 1.19 -1.71 11.02
C TYR A 85 -0.19 -2.24 10.58
N LEU A 86 -0.21 -3.23 9.70
CA LEU A 86 -1.45 -3.78 9.16
C LEU A 86 -2.24 -4.59 10.20
N GLU A 87 -1.56 -5.25 11.11
CA GLU A 87 -2.18 -5.94 12.24
C GLU A 87 -2.84 -4.92 13.19
N GLU A 88 -2.10 -3.89 13.59
CA GLU A 88 -2.58 -2.86 14.53
C GLU A 88 -3.79 -2.08 13.99
N HIS A 89 -3.71 -1.63 12.74
CA HIS A 89 -4.73 -0.75 12.17
C HIS A 89 -5.89 -1.50 11.51
N TYR A 90 -5.62 -2.67 10.91
CA TYR A 90 -6.58 -3.37 10.06
C TYR A 90 -6.83 -4.83 10.46
N GLY A 91 -6.02 -5.44 11.35
CA GLY A 91 -6.13 -6.86 11.69
C GLY A 91 -5.70 -7.81 10.57
N LEU A 92 -4.86 -7.33 9.64
CA LEU A 92 -4.35 -8.09 8.51
C LEU A 92 -2.93 -8.60 8.81
N THR A 93 -2.69 -9.91 8.71
CA THR A 93 -1.48 -10.56 9.26
C THR A 93 -0.69 -11.44 8.28
N SER A 94 -1.10 -11.53 7.02
CA SER A 94 -0.53 -12.46 6.04
C SER A 94 0.56 -11.80 5.20
N GLU A 95 1.83 -12.07 5.53
CA GLU A 95 3.01 -11.59 4.79
C GLU A 95 2.93 -11.84 3.28
N LYS A 96 2.59 -13.07 2.87
CA LYS A 96 2.45 -13.42 1.45
C LYS A 96 1.47 -12.50 0.70
N ARG A 97 0.42 -12.03 1.38
CA ARG A 97 -0.58 -11.14 0.77
C ARG A 97 -0.12 -9.69 0.79
N ILE A 98 0.64 -9.30 1.82
CA ILE A 98 1.32 -8.01 1.89
C ILE A 98 2.24 -7.87 0.68
N GLU A 99 3.14 -8.84 0.44
CA GLU A 99 4.04 -8.82 -0.72
C GLU A 99 3.28 -8.76 -2.05
N GLY A 100 2.19 -9.53 -2.18
CA GLY A 100 1.35 -9.50 -3.38
C GLY A 100 0.69 -8.13 -3.60
N ALA A 101 0.17 -7.52 -2.54
CA ALA A 101 -0.46 -6.20 -2.61
C ALA A 101 0.55 -5.08 -2.90
N ILE A 102 1.77 -5.16 -2.33
CA ILE A 102 2.86 -4.24 -2.64
C ILE A 102 3.17 -4.28 -4.14
N LYS A 103 3.30 -5.46 -4.75
CA LYS A 103 3.59 -5.57 -6.19
C LYS A 103 2.52 -4.91 -7.04
N VAL A 104 1.24 -5.09 -6.68
CA VAL A 104 0.11 -4.46 -7.38
C VAL A 104 0.17 -2.94 -7.21
N ALA A 105 0.31 -2.45 -5.99
CA ALA A 105 0.36 -1.02 -5.71
C ALA A 105 1.57 -0.34 -6.38
N ALA A 106 2.74 -0.97 -6.31
CA ALA A 106 3.97 -0.47 -6.94
C ALA A 106 3.84 -0.33 -8.46
N ASN A 107 3.09 -1.23 -9.11
CA ASN A 107 2.86 -1.19 -10.54
C ASN A 107 1.98 -0.01 -11.00
N GLU A 108 1.11 0.50 -10.11
CA GLU A 108 0.32 1.72 -10.36
C GLU A 108 1.20 2.98 -10.38
N TYR A 109 2.32 2.98 -9.63
CA TYR A 109 3.25 4.11 -9.50
C TYR A 109 4.63 3.79 -10.07
N ARG A 110 4.69 2.99 -11.14
CA ARG A 110 5.95 2.60 -11.79
C ARG A 110 6.65 3.81 -12.42
N TYR A 111 7.98 3.78 -12.40
CA TYR A 111 8.82 4.84 -12.96
C TYR A 111 10.12 4.28 -13.52
N HIS A 112 10.75 5.03 -14.40
CA HIS A 112 12.06 4.71 -14.96
C HIS A 112 13.07 5.83 -14.64
N PRO A 113 14.03 5.62 -13.70
CA PRO A 113 14.92 6.67 -13.17
C PRO A 113 15.72 7.51 -14.17
N VAL A 114 15.84 7.06 -15.42
CA VAL A 114 16.59 7.74 -16.49
C VAL A 114 15.67 8.40 -17.53
N ARG A 115 14.40 7.98 -17.61
CA ARG A 115 13.46 8.43 -18.64
C ARG A 115 12.44 9.43 -18.09
N ASP A 116 12.05 9.23 -16.83
CA ASP A 116 11.15 10.08 -16.06
C ASP A 116 12.00 10.97 -15.13
#